data_AF-A0A1C6M7N7-F1
#
_entry.id   AF-A0A1C6M7N7-F1
#
_cell.length_a   1.000
_cell.length_b   1.000
_cell.length_c   1.000
_cell.angle_alpha   90.00
_cell.angle_beta   90.00
_cell.angle_gamma   90.00
#
_symmetry.space_group_name_H-M   'P 1'
#
loop_
_entity.id
_entity.type
_entity.pdbx_description
1 polymer ?
#
loop_
_entity_poly.entity_id
_entity_poly.type
_entity_poly.pdbx_seq_one_letter_code
_entity_poly.pdbx_strand_id
1 'polypeptide(L)'
;MNVVYDTGMLMALLNQERRAHTLHKGFIAIGGHRPIVPGPTLSQAWRTSPKTAYAWKRLLADVVLYPGARTRSSTDSPPPCLPCAGGMTIEGWKTIGDMIGAAALPPKKRPDPVDALAVFIAAAHGGGSVLTSDADDIRAYAATLPGAEVLAVSI
;
A
#
# COMPACT_ATOMS: atom_id res chain seq x y z
N MET A 1 -8.92 3.35 -10.63
CA MET A 1 -8.86 2.30 -9.60
C MET A 1 -7.59 2.51 -8.79
N ASN A 2 -7.69 2.61 -7.46
CA ASN A 2 -6.51 2.81 -6.62
C ASN A 2 -5.91 1.45 -6.24
N VAL A 3 -4.60 1.41 -6.12
CA VAL A 3 -3.90 0.19 -5.73
C VAL A 3 -2.85 0.53 -4.68
N VAL A 4 -2.83 -0.25 -3.60
CA VAL A 4 -1.85 -0.16 -2.52
C VAL A 4 -0.99 -1.41 -2.56
N TYR A 5 0.33 -1.24 -2.44
CA TYR A 5 1.25 -2.36 -2.29
C TYR A 5 1.56 -2.56 -0.82
N ASP A 6 1.36 -3.78 -0.33
CA ASP A 6 1.86 -4.21 0.97
C ASP A 6 3.35 -4.61 0.89
N THR A 7 3.88 -5.14 1.99
CA THR A 7 5.29 -5.55 2.06
C THR A 7 5.56 -6.75 1.17
N GLY A 8 4.63 -7.71 1.11
CA GLY A 8 4.73 -8.88 0.24
C GLY A 8 4.90 -8.51 -1.23
N MET A 9 4.14 -7.54 -1.72
CA MET A 9 4.21 -7.06 -3.10
C MET A 9 5.55 -6.42 -3.43
N LEU A 10 6.10 -5.61 -2.51
CA LEU A 10 7.44 -5.06 -2.72
C LEU A 10 8.48 -6.17 -2.79
N MET A 11 8.44 -7.13 -1.87
CA MET A 11 9.39 -8.25 -1.83
C MET A 11 9.28 -9.12 -3.09
N ALA A 12 8.07 -9.44 -3.54
CA ALA A 12 7.84 -10.22 -4.76
C ALA A 12 8.39 -9.53 -6.01
N LEU A 13 8.23 -8.21 -6.13
CA LEU A 13 8.82 -7.42 -7.22
C LEU A 13 10.35 -7.42 -7.18
N LEU A 14 10.96 -7.33 -6.00
CA LEU A 14 12.42 -7.41 -5.86
C LEU A 14 12.95 -8.79 -6.21
N ASN A 15 12.22 -9.83 -5.82
CA ASN A 15 12.52 -11.24 -6.11
C ASN A 15 12.24 -11.65 -7.56
N GLN A 16 11.82 -10.72 -8.42
CA GLN A 16 11.51 -10.95 -9.83
C GLN A 16 10.35 -11.94 -10.05
N GLU A 17 9.39 -11.99 -9.13
CA GLU A 17 8.24 -12.87 -9.25
C GLU A 17 7.33 -12.44 -10.41
N ARG A 18 7.04 -13.40 -11.31
CA ARG A 18 6.36 -13.13 -12.58
C ARG A 18 4.98 -12.50 -12.38
N ARG A 19 4.20 -13.02 -11.42
CA ARG A 19 2.84 -12.55 -11.14
C ARG A 19 2.83 -11.10 -10.64
N ALA A 20 3.70 -10.78 -9.68
CA ALA A 20 3.87 -9.41 -9.19
C ALA A 20 4.24 -8.43 -10.32
N HIS A 21 5.18 -8.80 -11.21
CA HIS A 21 5.53 -7.96 -12.36
C HIS A 21 4.39 -7.80 -13.36
N THR A 22 3.62 -8.85 -13.64
CA THR A 22 2.45 -8.76 -14.53
C THR A 22 1.40 -7.82 -13.96
N LEU A 23 1.07 -7.96 -12.67
CA LEU A 23 0.11 -7.09 -11.99
C LEU A 23 0.58 -5.63 -11.98
N HIS A 24 1.83 -5.39 -11.58
CA HIS A 24 2.42 -4.05 -11.57
C HIS A 24 2.36 -3.39 -12.94
N LYS A 25 2.82 -4.09 -14.00
CA LYS A 25 2.77 -3.56 -15.37
C LYS A 25 1.33 -3.30 -15.83
N GLY A 26 0.41 -4.18 -15.49
CA GLY A 26 -1.01 -4.03 -15.81
C GLY A 26 -1.58 -2.73 -15.24
N PHE A 27 -1.34 -2.46 -13.95
CA PHE A 27 -1.81 -1.22 -13.31
C PHE A 27 -1.16 0.04 -13.90
N ILE A 28 0.15 0.01 -14.16
CA ILE A 28 0.83 1.14 -14.78
C ILE A 28 0.29 1.41 -16.19
N ALA A 29 0.01 0.35 -16.97
CA ALA A 29 -0.50 0.47 -18.35
C ALA A 29 -1.95 0.98 -18.42
N ILE A 30 -2.81 0.59 -17.48
CA ILE A 30 -4.19 1.09 -17.40
C ILE A 30 -4.21 2.61 -17.13
N GLY A 31 -3.18 3.14 -16.46
CA GLY A 31 -3.09 4.55 -16.10
C GLY A 31 -4.06 4.95 -14.98
N GLY A 32 -4.00 6.22 -14.59
CA GLY A 32 -4.76 6.77 -13.45
C GLY A 32 -3.88 7.06 -12.24
N HIS A 33 -4.37 6.74 -11.04
CA HIS A 33 -3.58 6.95 -9.82
C HIS A 33 -2.42 5.95 -9.78
N ARG A 34 -1.20 6.43 -9.57
CA ARG A 34 -0.02 5.57 -9.39
C ARG A 34 -0.22 4.65 -8.17
N PRO A 35 0.35 3.43 -8.16
CA PRO A 35 0.32 2.59 -6.99
C PRO A 35 0.85 3.31 -5.75
N ILE A 36 0.22 3.09 -4.61
CA ILE A 36 0.56 3.72 -3.35
C ILE A 36 1.34 2.73 -2.51
N VAL A 37 2.47 3.16 -1.96
CA VAL A 37 3.29 2.40 -1.03
C VAL A 37 3.26 3.10 0.32
N PRO A 38 2.78 2.46 1.40
CA PRO A 38 2.90 3.03 2.73
C PRO A 38 4.38 3.15 3.15
N GLY A 39 4.75 4.22 3.84
CA GLY A 39 6.11 4.45 4.36
C GLY A 39 6.63 3.32 5.24
N PRO A 40 5.83 2.81 6.19
CA PRO A 40 6.19 1.62 6.97
C PRO A 40 6.39 0.37 6.12
N THR A 41 5.59 0.17 5.07
CA THR A 41 5.76 -0.93 4.11
C THR A 41 7.11 -0.87 3.39
N LEU A 42 7.48 0.31 2.87
CA LEU A 42 8.82 0.52 2.29
C LEU A 42 9.91 0.21 3.32
N SER A 43 9.73 0.65 4.56
CA SER A 43 10.69 0.45 5.64
C SER A 43 10.87 -1.02 6.01
N GLN A 44 9.78 -1.81 6.03
CA GLN A 44 9.84 -3.25 6.28
C GLN A 44 10.58 -3.99 5.15
N ALA A 45 10.34 -3.62 3.90
CA ALA A 45 10.95 -4.26 2.73
C ALA A 45 12.41 -3.80 2.48
N TRP A 46 12.79 -2.59 2.89
CA TRP A 46 14.07 -2.00 2.53
C TRP A 46 15.26 -2.77 3.11
N ARG A 47 16.18 -3.18 2.23
CA ARG A 47 17.49 -3.75 2.59
C ARG A 47 18.54 -3.11 1.70
N THR A 48 19.48 -2.38 2.29
CA THR A 48 20.59 -1.76 1.54
C THR A 48 21.44 -2.85 0.91
N SER A 49 21.39 -2.96 -0.41
CA SER A 49 22.13 -3.97 -1.18
C SER A 49 22.36 -3.48 -2.60
N PRO A 50 23.59 -3.57 -3.14
CA PRO A 50 23.86 -3.26 -4.55
C PRO A 50 23.01 -4.10 -5.51
N LYS A 51 22.65 -5.32 -5.12
CA LYS A 51 21.85 -6.24 -5.95
C LYS A 51 20.43 -5.74 -6.20
N THR A 52 19.85 -5.00 -5.25
CA THR A 52 18.45 -4.52 -5.33
C THR A 52 18.35 -3.04 -5.67
N ALA A 53 19.48 -2.29 -5.70
CA ALA A 53 19.49 -0.85 -5.92
C ALA A 53 18.78 -0.40 -7.21
N TYR A 54 19.02 -1.10 -8.32
CA TYR A 54 18.38 -0.77 -9.60
C TYR A 54 16.88 -1.11 -9.60
N ALA A 55 16.50 -2.25 -9.01
CA ALA A 55 15.10 -2.65 -8.87
C ALA A 55 14.31 -1.63 -8.03
N TRP A 56 14.89 -1.20 -6.89
CA TRP A 56 14.33 -0.15 -6.05
C TRP A 56 14.18 1.17 -6.80
N LYS A 57 15.22 1.62 -7.49
CA LYS A 57 15.17 2.87 -8.27
C LYS A 57 14.03 2.86 -9.28
N ARG A 58 13.84 1.74 -9.99
CA ARG A 58 12.74 1.60 -10.96
C ARG A 58 11.38 1.60 -10.28
N LEU A 59 11.19 0.78 -9.26
CA LEU A 59 9.93 0.68 -8.54
C LEU A 59 9.51 2.02 -7.94
N LEU A 60 10.44 2.74 -7.29
CA LEU A 60 10.16 4.02 -6.67
C LEU A 60 9.83 5.14 -7.67
N ALA A 61 10.22 5.00 -8.94
CA ALA A 61 9.85 5.94 -9.99
C ALA A 61 8.38 5.80 -10.42
N ASP A 62 7.77 4.63 -10.16
CA ASP A 62 6.42 4.27 -10.64
C ASP A 62 5.33 4.40 -9.56
N VAL A 63 5.70 4.63 -8.31
CA VAL A 63 4.78 4.63 -7.15
C VAL A 63 4.70 5.98 -6.44
N VAL A 64 3.69 6.14 -5.59
CA VAL A 64 3.55 7.24 -4.64
C VAL A 64 3.82 6.69 -3.24
N LEU A 65 4.76 7.29 -2.50
CA LEU A 65 5.01 6.96 -1.10
C LEU A 65 4.02 7.73 -0.21
N TYR A 66 3.37 7.04 0.74
CA TYR A 66 2.37 7.61 1.63
C TYR A 66 2.65 7.37 3.13
N PRO A 67 2.48 8.37 4.01
CA PRO A 67 2.33 9.78 3.68
C PRO A 67 3.64 10.29 3.09
N GLY A 68 3.56 10.95 1.94
CA GLY A 68 4.73 11.58 1.35
C GLY A 68 5.14 12.77 2.22
N ALA A 69 6.36 12.78 2.75
CA ALA A 69 6.95 14.04 3.17
C ALA A 69 6.99 14.93 1.91
N ARG A 70 6.48 16.17 2.00
CA ARG A 70 6.71 17.18 0.95
C ARG A 70 8.22 17.42 0.86
N THR A 71 8.94 16.62 0.08
CA THR A 71 10.31 16.92 -0.30
C THR A 71 10.25 18.20 -1.12
N ARG A 72 10.85 19.27 -0.60
CA ARG A 72 10.79 20.65 -1.10
C ARG A 72 10.72 20.78 -2.65
N SER A 73 9.65 21.41 -3.11
CA SER A 73 9.49 22.32 -4.28
C SER A 73 9.91 21.87 -5.70
N SER A 74 8.97 21.83 -6.67
CA SER A 74 8.42 23.03 -7.35
C SER A 74 7.99 22.85 -8.84
N THR A 75 8.13 21.67 -9.46
CA THR A 75 7.71 21.49 -10.88
C THR A 75 6.76 20.34 -11.17
N ASP A 76 6.61 19.36 -10.28
CA ASP A 76 5.54 18.38 -10.40
C ASP A 76 4.33 18.90 -9.63
N SER A 77 3.23 19.11 -10.34
CA SER A 77 1.94 19.45 -9.74
C SER A 77 1.66 18.49 -8.58
N PRO A 78 1.10 18.97 -7.45
CA PRO A 78 0.73 18.07 -6.35
C PRO A 78 -0.09 16.90 -6.90
N PRO A 79 0.08 15.68 -6.35
CA PRO A 79 -0.72 14.57 -6.79
C PRO A 79 -2.20 15.00 -6.72
N PRO A 80 -2.99 14.83 -7.80
CA PRO A 80 -4.37 15.32 -7.85
C PRO A 80 -5.28 14.63 -6.82
N CYS A 81 -4.76 13.62 -6.13
CA CYS A 81 -5.43 12.91 -5.08
C CYS A 81 -5.36 13.66 -3.75
N LEU A 82 -6.52 14.12 -3.28
CA LEU A 82 -6.68 14.81 -2.00
C LEU A 82 -6.11 14.02 -0.81
N PRO A 83 -6.38 12.70 -0.65
CA PRO A 83 -5.71 11.88 0.37
C PRO A 83 -4.18 11.93 0.33
N CYS A 84 -3.58 11.75 -0.85
CA CYS A 84 -2.11 11.82 -1.00
C CYS A 84 -1.54 13.19 -0.60
N ALA A 85 -2.27 14.27 -0.88
CA ALA A 85 -1.86 15.62 -0.51
C ALA A 85 -2.09 15.96 0.98
N GLY A 86 -3.14 15.39 1.57
CA GLY A 86 -3.58 15.65 2.95
C GLY A 86 -2.81 14.87 4.01
N GLY A 87 -2.35 13.66 3.69
CA GLY A 87 -1.63 12.79 4.62
C GLY A 87 -2.51 12.25 5.76
N MET A 88 -1.87 11.80 6.83
CA MET A 88 -2.54 11.15 7.96
C MET A 88 -3.06 12.13 9.02
N THR A 89 -4.31 11.93 9.45
CA THR A 89 -4.96 12.68 10.53
C THR A 89 -5.00 11.88 11.84
N ILE A 90 -5.26 12.55 12.97
CA ILE A 90 -5.47 11.89 14.27
C ILE A 90 -6.64 10.91 14.22
N GLU A 91 -7.76 11.30 13.60
CA GLU A 91 -8.92 10.40 13.45
C GLU A 91 -8.59 9.19 12.57
N GLY A 92 -7.81 9.36 11.51
CA GLY A 92 -7.32 8.23 10.71
C GLY A 92 -6.47 7.25 11.53
N TRP A 93 -5.59 7.74 12.41
CA TRP A 93 -4.83 6.88 13.31
C TRP A 93 -5.69 6.15 14.34
N LYS A 94 -6.74 6.81 14.87
CA LYS A 94 -7.70 6.15 15.76
C LYS A 94 -8.47 5.05 15.03
N THR A 95 -8.95 5.31 13.82
CA THR A 95 -9.60 4.31 12.97
C THR A 95 -8.69 3.11 12.74
N ILE A 96 -7.41 3.31 12.42
CA ILE A 96 -6.44 2.21 12.30
C ILE A 96 -6.32 1.43 13.61
N GLY A 97 -6.30 2.11 14.76
CA GLY A 97 -6.33 1.48 16.08
C GLY A 97 -7.57 0.60 16.31
N ASP A 98 -8.74 1.08 15.92
CA ASP A 98 -9.99 0.33 16.01
C ASP A 98 -9.97 -0.90 15.07
N MET A 99 -9.46 -0.74 13.84
CA MET A 99 -9.27 -1.85 12.89
C MET A 99 -8.36 -2.95 13.49
N ILE A 100 -7.25 -2.55 14.11
CA ILE A 100 -6.30 -3.45 14.79
C ILE A 100 -6.98 -4.22 15.92
N GLY A 101 -7.84 -3.56 16.70
CA GLY A 101 -8.57 -4.18 17.81
C GLY A 101 -9.73 -5.08 17.38
N ALA A 102 -10.33 -4.83 16.21
CA ALA A 102 -11.56 -5.50 15.77
C ALA A 102 -11.35 -6.60 14.72
N ALA A 103 -10.23 -6.59 13.98
CA ALA A 103 -10.02 -7.52 12.88
C ALA A 103 -10.04 -8.99 13.33
N ALA A 104 -10.88 -9.79 12.68
CA ALA A 104 -10.97 -11.23 12.90
C ALA A 104 -9.87 -11.98 12.13
N LEU A 105 -8.64 -11.87 12.60
CA LEU A 105 -7.46 -12.47 11.96
C LEU A 105 -7.44 -14.01 12.09
N PRO A 106 -6.78 -14.73 11.17
CA PRO A 106 -6.59 -16.17 11.26
C PRO A 106 -5.95 -16.61 12.60
N PRO A 107 -6.23 -17.83 13.08
CA PRO A 107 -5.64 -18.32 14.33
C PRO A 107 -4.11 -18.22 14.31
N LYS A 108 -3.52 -17.75 15.40
CA LYS A 108 -2.07 -17.51 15.60
C LYS A 108 -1.49 -16.26 14.92
N LYS A 109 -2.25 -15.58 14.05
CA LYS A 109 -1.82 -14.27 13.52
C LYS A 109 -1.91 -13.21 14.60
N ARG A 110 -0.96 -12.28 14.57
CA ARG A 110 -0.97 -11.10 15.44
C ARG A 110 -1.40 -9.91 14.60
N PRO A 111 -2.11 -8.94 15.18
CA PRO A 111 -2.42 -7.71 14.47
C PRO A 111 -1.15 -7.00 13.96
N ASP A 112 -1.15 -6.63 12.68
CA ASP A 112 -0.10 -5.87 12.03
C ASP A 112 -0.62 -4.46 11.67
N PRO A 113 -0.07 -3.38 12.26
CA PRO A 113 -0.48 -2.02 11.93
C PRO A 113 -0.17 -1.62 10.48
N VAL A 114 0.78 -2.28 9.80
CA VAL A 114 1.12 -2.00 8.40
C VAL A 114 0.04 -2.53 7.46
N ASP A 115 -0.50 -3.72 7.73
CA ASP A 115 -1.60 -4.30 6.95
C ASP A 115 -2.88 -3.49 7.14
N ALA A 116 -3.20 -3.10 8.38
CA ALA A 116 -4.30 -2.20 8.69
C ALA A 116 -4.14 -0.84 7.98
N LEU A 117 -2.94 -0.27 7.99
CA LEU A 117 -2.64 0.98 7.30
C LEU A 117 -2.81 0.86 5.77
N ALA A 118 -2.38 -0.25 5.16
CA ALA A 118 -2.56 -0.48 3.73
C ALA A 118 -4.05 -0.49 3.33
N VAL A 119 -4.88 -1.18 4.11
CA VAL A 119 -6.34 -1.20 3.94
C VAL A 119 -6.95 0.19 4.14
N PHE A 120 -6.57 0.88 5.22
CA PHE A 120 -7.04 2.23 5.49
C PHE A 120 -6.71 3.19 4.34
N ILE A 121 -5.49 3.11 3.80
CA ILE A 121 -5.08 3.94 2.66
C ILE A 121 -5.96 3.65 1.45
N ALA A 122 -6.21 2.39 1.11
CA ALA A 122 -7.10 2.04 0.00
C ALA A 122 -8.50 2.63 0.22
N ALA A 123 -9.07 2.47 1.42
CA ALA A 123 -10.38 3.01 1.78
C ALA A 123 -10.42 4.55 1.68
N ALA A 124 -9.42 5.24 2.23
CA ALA A 124 -9.32 6.70 2.20
C ALA A 124 -9.20 7.28 0.78
N HIS A 125 -8.77 6.48 -0.19
CA HIS A 125 -8.73 6.85 -1.61
C HIS A 125 -10.03 6.54 -2.36
N GLY A 126 -11.10 6.18 -1.65
CA GLY A 126 -12.40 5.82 -2.24
C GLY A 126 -12.50 4.34 -2.62
N GLY A 127 -11.72 3.46 -1.97
CA GLY A 127 -11.64 2.04 -2.29
C GLY A 127 -10.53 1.70 -3.28
N GLY A 128 -10.40 0.41 -3.60
CA GLY A 128 -9.38 -0.11 -4.50
C GLY A 128 -8.90 -1.52 -4.13
N SER A 129 -7.67 -1.82 -4.51
CA SER A 129 -7.05 -3.11 -4.20
C SER A 129 -5.79 -2.97 -3.36
N VAL A 130 -5.57 -3.91 -2.44
CA VAL A 130 -4.29 -4.12 -1.77
C VAL A 130 -3.66 -5.38 -2.37
N LEU A 131 -2.50 -5.25 -2.99
CA LEU A 131 -1.73 -6.39 -3.48
C LEU A 131 -0.88 -6.92 -2.35
N THR A 132 -1.01 -8.21 -2.10
CA THR A 132 -0.45 -8.85 -0.91
C THR A 132 -0.13 -10.31 -1.12
N SER A 133 0.88 -10.82 -0.39
CA SER A 133 1.12 -12.25 -0.24
C SER A 133 0.19 -12.90 0.79
N ASP A 134 -0.51 -12.11 1.62
CA ASP A 134 -1.42 -12.58 2.67
C ASP A 134 -2.80 -11.94 2.54
N ALA A 135 -3.60 -12.49 1.62
CA ALA A 135 -4.91 -11.94 1.32
C ALA A 135 -5.95 -12.17 2.43
N ASP A 136 -5.69 -13.06 3.38
CA ASP A 136 -6.62 -13.32 4.49
C ASP A 136 -6.49 -12.23 5.55
N ASP A 137 -5.26 -11.81 5.89
CA ASP A 137 -5.01 -10.70 6.82
C ASP A 137 -5.62 -9.39 6.29
N ILE A 138 -5.40 -9.06 5.01
CA ILE A 138 -5.99 -7.88 4.36
C ILE A 138 -7.53 -7.94 4.35
N ARG A 139 -8.12 -9.11 4.08
CA ARG A 139 -9.60 -9.27 4.10
C ARG A 139 -10.16 -9.09 5.51
N ALA A 140 -9.48 -9.59 6.53
CA ALA A 140 -9.89 -9.39 7.92
C ALA A 140 -9.90 -7.91 8.31
N TYR A 141 -8.90 -7.13 7.87
CA TYR A 141 -8.88 -5.68 8.07
C TYR A 141 -9.93 -4.94 7.26
N ALA A 142 -10.12 -5.30 5.98
CA ALA A 142 -11.13 -4.66 5.13
C ALA A 142 -12.55 -4.83 5.70
N ALA A 143 -12.84 -5.98 6.32
CA ALA A 143 -14.13 -6.25 6.97
C ALA A 143 -14.43 -5.31 8.16
N THR A 144 -13.42 -4.65 8.74
CA THR A 144 -13.62 -3.67 9.83
C THR A 144 -14.06 -2.29 9.35
N LEU A 145 -14.03 -2.04 8.03
CA LEU A 145 -14.46 -0.78 7.40
C LEU A 145 -15.67 -1.03 6.49
N PRO A 146 -16.88 -1.23 7.05
CA PRO A 146 -18.06 -1.51 6.25
C PRO A 146 -18.35 -0.36 5.28
N GLY A 147 -18.58 -0.70 4.01
CA GLY A 147 -18.82 0.27 2.93
C GLY A 147 -17.54 0.76 2.23
N ALA A 148 -16.35 0.41 2.72
CA ALA A 148 -15.12 0.62 1.97
C ALA A 148 -14.95 -0.50 0.93
N GLU A 149 -14.94 -0.14 -0.36
CA GLU A 149 -14.71 -1.10 -1.46
C GLU A 149 -13.23 -1.47 -1.58
N VAL A 150 -12.69 -2.19 -0.58
CA VAL A 150 -11.28 -2.64 -0.56
C VAL A 150 -11.19 -4.13 -0.84
N LEU A 151 -10.42 -4.50 -1.87
CA LEU A 151 -10.21 -5.88 -2.30
C LEU A 151 -8.77 -6.33 -2.02
N ALA A 152 -8.60 -7.51 -1.44
CA ALA A 152 -7.29 -8.16 -1.37
C ALA A 152 -6.99 -8.88 -2.70
N VAL A 153 -5.82 -8.62 -3.28
CA VAL A 153 -5.36 -9.30 -4.50
C VAL A 153 -4.09 -10.08 -4.16
N SER A 154 -4.20 -11.40 -4.17
CA SER A 154 -3.04 -12.28 -3.97
C SER A 154 -2.04 -12.14 -5.11
N ILE A 155 -0.77 -12.04 -4.76
CA ILE A 155 0.36 -12.00 -5.69
C ILE A 155 1.08 -13.33 -5.80
#